data_AF-A0A538TZ95-F1
#
_entry.id   AF-A0A538TZ95-F1
#
_cell.length_a   1.000
_cell.length_b   1.000
_cell.length_c   1.000
_cell.angle_alpha   90.00
_cell.angle_beta   90.00
_cell.angle_gamma   90.00
#
_symmetry.space_group_name_H-M   'P 1'
#
loop_
_entity.id
_entity.type
_entity.pdbx_description
1 polymer ?
#
loop_
_entity_poly.entity_id
_entity_poly.type
_entity_poly.pdbx_seq_one_letter_code
_entity_poly.pdbx_strand_id
1 'polypeptide(L)'
;MSAALESLVELTDPAAVAAEIGRINSLVGGSPEVPAEAWQLVSEMESRLEGLAVSRWQTIDPYLQAVFLRGYAQASKALKNQGDPDARRLLRLGLERMRHALEEIGQASQVSDGLSPKELVRWLSRIVPVPQQELSDVLGVERRKFQRWLNESPKPEGDDALRVAVVARIVNQLRHSFTPVGVIRWFNRPRAELKGKKPKSLLTRVEDLPRLVGLASAVRHSDAT
;
A
#
# COMPACT_ATOMS: atom_id res chain seq x y z
N MET A 1 22.79 -15.01 5.02
CA MET A 1 21.94 -14.16 4.15
C MET A 1 20.63 -14.89 3.94
N SER A 2 19.52 -14.36 4.45
CA SER A 2 18.21 -14.99 4.26
C SER A 2 17.65 -14.61 2.89
N ALA A 3 17.27 -15.59 2.08
CA ALA A 3 16.63 -15.37 0.77
C ALA A 3 15.36 -14.49 0.89
N ALA A 4 14.70 -14.50 2.06
CA ALA A 4 13.57 -13.63 2.34
C ALA A 4 13.95 -12.13 2.25
N LEU A 5 15.11 -11.73 2.79
CA LEU A 5 15.53 -10.32 2.80
C LEU A 5 15.98 -9.81 1.43
N GLU A 6 16.42 -10.69 0.53
CA GLU A 6 16.73 -10.32 -0.86
C GLU A 6 15.48 -9.88 -1.61
N SER A 7 14.34 -10.50 -1.32
CA SER A 7 13.05 -10.16 -1.93
C SER A 7 12.59 -8.73 -1.61
N LEU A 8 13.14 -8.10 -0.56
CA LEU A 8 12.81 -6.72 -0.21
C LEU A 8 13.25 -5.72 -1.29
N VAL A 9 14.39 -5.95 -1.96
CA VAL A 9 14.94 -5.03 -2.97
C VAL A 9 13.96 -4.81 -4.12
N GLU A 10 13.32 -5.89 -4.56
CA GLU A 10 12.33 -5.88 -5.64
C GLU A 10 10.88 -5.91 -5.12
N LEU A 11 10.70 -6.00 -3.79
CA LEU A 11 9.40 -6.21 -3.11
C LEU A 11 8.59 -7.36 -3.72
N THR A 12 9.27 -8.44 -4.09
CA THR A 12 8.64 -9.57 -4.78
C THR A 12 7.86 -10.48 -3.84
N ASP A 13 8.28 -10.56 -2.57
CA ASP A 13 7.56 -11.32 -1.53
C ASP A 13 7.57 -10.59 -0.17
N PRO A 14 6.75 -9.52 -0.03
CA PRO A 14 6.64 -8.78 1.22
C PRO A 14 6.23 -9.66 2.41
N ALA A 15 5.45 -10.72 2.16
CA ALA A 15 5.00 -11.64 3.21
C ALA A 15 6.15 -12.49 3.75
N ALA A 16 7.05 -12.97 2.90
CA ALA A 16 8.26 -13.68 3.35
C ALA A 16 9.19 -12.76 4.17
N VAL A 17 9.38 -11.50 3.75
CA VAL A 17 10.16 -10.51 4.52
C VAL A 17 9.51 -10.28 5.89
N ALA A 18 8.19 -10.13 5.94
CA ALA A 18 7.45 -9.95 7.18
C ALA A 18 7.61 -11.15 8.13
N ALA A 19 7.48 -12.37 7.61
CA ALA A 19 7.65 -13.60 8.40
C ALA A 19 9.05 -13.67 9.03
N GLU A 20 10.10 -13.30 8.28
CA GLU A 20 11.47 -13.28 8.80
C GLU A 20 11.66 -12.21 9.89
N ILE A 21 11.12 -11.01 9.70
CA ILE A 21 11.12 -9.95 10.73
C ILE A 21 10.37 -10.42 11.99
N GLY A 22 9.23 -11.10 11.83
CA GLY A 22 8.45 -11.65 12.94
C GLY A 22 9.19 -12.73 13.72
N ARG A 23 9.92 -13.62 13.03
CA ARG A 23 10.80 -14.61 13.64
C ARG A 23 11.88 -13.94 14.48
N ILE A 24 12.54 -12.91 13.95
CA ILE A 24 13.60 -12.17 14.65
C ILE A 24 13.02 -11.38 15.83
N ASN A 25 11.86 -10.74 15.68
CA ASN A 25 11.20 -10.04 16.78
C ASN A 25 10.82 -10.99 17.93
N SER A 26 10.42 -12.22 17.61
CA SER A 26 10.15 -13.27 18.59
C SER A 26 11.42 -13.67 19.35
N LEU A 27 12.55 -13.79 18.66
CA LEU A 27 13.86 -14.06 19.27
C LEU A 27 14.26 -12.94 20.25
N VAL A 28 14.16 -11.67 19.83
CA VAL A 28 14.39 -10.52 20.72
C VAL A 28 13.48 -10.58 21.95
N GLY A 29 12.25 -11.07 21.79
CA GLY A 29 11.29 -11.22 22.88
C GLY A 29 11.63 -12.32 23.90
N GLY A 30 12.29 -13.39 23.46
CA GLY A 30 12.75 -14.48 24.32
C GLY A 30 14.10 -14.23 25.00
N SER A 31 14.92 -13.34 24.44
CA SER A 31 16.29 -13.09 24.94
C SER A 31 16.35 -11.91 25.92
N PRO A 32 17.17 -12.00 26.99
CA PRO A 32 17.38 -10.87 27.91
C PRO A 32 18.12 -9.71 27.25
N GLU A 33 19.00 -10.01 26.30
CA GLU A 33 19.77 -9.07 25.50
C GLU A 33 19.32 -9.07 24.04
N VAL A 34 19.78 -8.08 23.27
CA VAL A 34 19.49 -8.00 21.83
C VAL A 34 20.31 -9.05 21.08
N PRO A 35 19.70 -10.03 20.39
CA PRO A 35 20.41 -11.04 19.62
C PRO A 35 21.20 -10.44 18.44
N ALA A 36 22.31 -11.08 18.07
CA ALA A 36 23.14 -10.66 16.93
C ALA A 36 22.36 -10.67 15.60
N GLU A 37 21.37 -11.54 15.46
CA GLU A 37 20.50 -11.62 14.29
C GLU A 37 19.64 -10.36 14.11
N ALA A 38 19.22 -9.74 15.22
CA ALA A 38 18.47 -8.49 15.16
C ALA A 38 19.38 -7.33 14.70
N TRP A 39 20.64 -7.34 15.14
CA TRP A 39 21.67 -6.43 14.66
C TRP A 39 21.91 -6.58 13.17
N GLN A 40 22.13 -7.81 12.73
CA GLN A 40 22.40 -8.13 11.34
C GLN A 40 21.23 -7.72 10.44
N LEU A 41 19.99 -8.04 10.83
CA LEU A 41 18.79 -7.65 10.08
C LEU A 41 18.73 -6.15 9.83
N VAL A 42 18.84 -5.34 10.89
CA VAL A 42 18.64 -3.88 10.79
C VAL A 42 19.82 -3.21 10.07
N SER A 43 21.05 -3.70 10.26
CA SER A 43 22.22 -3.20 9.54
C SER A 43 22.16 -3.54 8.05
N GLU A 44 21.75 -4.76 7.69
CA GLU A 44 21.58 -5.15 6.29
C GLU A 44 20.41 -4.41 5.62
N MET A 45 19.37 -4.08 6.38
CA MET A 45 18.19 -3.35 5.90
C MET A 45 18.55 -2.01 5.25
N GLU A 46 19.58 -1.31 5.74
CA GLU A 46 20.06 -0.05 5.17
C GLU A 46 20.44 -0.21 3.71
N SER A 47 21.34 -1.16 3.41
CA SER A 47 21.79 -1.44 2.04
C SER A 47 20.67 -1.97 1.16
N ARG A 48 19.68 -2.69 1.71
CA ARG A 48 18.50 -3.14 0.95
C ARG A 48 17.58 -1.98 0.58
N LEU A 49 17.40 -1.02 1.48
CA LEU A 49 16.60 0.17 1.23
C LEU A 49 17.25 1.11 0.20
N GLU A 50 18.58 1.19 0.18
CA GLU A 50 19.32 1.91 -0.86
C GLU A 50 19.14 1.27 -2.25
N GLY A 51 19.08 -0.06 -2.31
CA GLY A 51 18.86 -0.81 -3.55
C GLY A 51 17.39 -0.91 -3.98
N LEU A 52 16.45 -0.43 -3.17
CA LEU A 52 15.02 -0.63 -3.37
C LEU A 52 14.55 -0.07 -4.72
N ALA A 53 13.85 -0.91 -5.50
CA ALA A 53 13.30 -0.49 -6.79
C ALA A 53 12.28 0.65 -6.59
N VAL A 54 12.68 1.89 -6.87
CA VAL A 54 11.86 3.10 -6.66
C VAL A 54 10.51 3.00 -7.37
N SER A 55 10.48 2.42 -8.57
CA SER A 55 9.26 2.20 -9.33
C SER A 55 8.26 1.30 -8.60
N ARG A 56 8.73 0.21 -7.97
CA ARG A 56 7.92 -0.68 -7.12
C ARG A 56 7.54 -0.01 -5.82
N TRP A 57 8.47 0.72 -5.21
CA TRP A 57 8.17 1.46 -3.99
C TRP A 57 7.04 2.46 -4.20
N GLN A 58 7.07 3.23 -5.30
CA GLN A 58 6.03 4.20 -5.67
C GLN A 58 4.65 3.58 -5.89
N THR A 59 4.55 2.28 -6.17
CA THR A 59 3.25 1.61 -6.23
C THR A 59 2.71 1.27 -4.85
N ILE A 60 3.51 1.26 -3.79
CA ILE A 60 2.98 0.98 -2.45
C ILE A 60 2.14 2.15 -1.92
N ASP A 61 1.14 1.83 -1.12
CA ASP A 61 0.40 2.80 -0.32
C ASP A 61 1.37 3.71 0.49
N PRO A 62 1.36 5.04 0.27
CA PRO A 62 2.24 5.96 0.98
C PRO A 62 2.14 5.87 2.51
N TYR A 63 0.97 5.50 3.05
CA TYR A 63 0.82 5.28 4.49
C TYR A 63 1.67 4.08 4.94
N LEU A 64 1.59 2.95 4.23
CA LEU A 64 2.37 1.75 4.56
C LEU A 64 3.87 1.98 4.38
N GLN A 65 4.29 2.74 3.36
CA GLN A 65 5.67 3.19 3.20
C GLN A 65 6.15 3.97 4.45
N ALA A 66 5.35 4.92 4.91
CA ALA A 66 5.68 5.75 6.08
C ALA A 66 5.74 4.92 7.37
N VAL A 67 4.79 3.98 7.57
CA VAL A 67 4.80 3.06 8.72
C VAL A 67 6.06 2.20 8.71
N PHE A 68 6.41 1.62 7.56
CA PHE A 68 7.61 0.81 7.40
C PHE A 68 8.89 1.60 7.72
N LEU A 69 9.08 2.76 7.07
CA LEU A 69 10.28 3.60 7.26
C LEU A 69 10.39 4.12 8.70
N ARG A 70 9.27 4.46 9.34
CA ARG A 70 9.25 4.85 10.76
C ARG A 70 9.65 3.68 11.67
N GLY A 71 9.16 2.47 11.38
CA GLY A 71 9.56 1.25 12.09
C GLY A 71 11.06 0.99 11.98
N TYR A 72 11.60 1.11 10.76
CA TYR A 72 13.05 0.97 10.51
C TYR A 72 13.87 2.02 11.25
N ALA A 73 13.52 3.31 11.15
CA ALA A 73 14.21 4.37 11.86
C ALA A 73 14.20 4.17 13.38
N GLN A 74 13.08 3.68 13.93
CA GLN A 74 12.96 3.34 15.34
C GLN A 74 13.86 2.15 15.74
N ALA A 75 13.87 1.08 14.95
CA ALA A 75 14.72 -0.08 15.18
C ALA A 75 16.21 0.28 15.10
N SER A 76 16.62 1.02 14.07
CA SER A 76 18.00 1.50 13.88
C SER A 76 18.46 2.39 15.04
N LYS A 77 17.61 3.31 15.51
CA LYS A 77 17.90 4.15 16.69
C LYS A 77 18.07 3.32 17.96
N ALA A 78 17.21 2.33 18.17
CA ALA A 78 17.28 1.46 19.34
C ALA A 78 18.59 0.67 19.39
N LEU A 79 19.07 0.17 18.24
CA LEU A 79 20.35 -0.50 18.15
C LEU A 79 21.51 0.44 18.47
N LYS A 80 21.53 1.66 17.91
CA LYS A 80 22.60 2.65 18.19
C LYS A 80 22.70 3.06 19.66
N ASN A 81 21.64 2.84 20.46
CA ASN A 81 21.54 3.26 21.85
C ASN A 81 21.37 2.07 22.82
N GLN A 82 22.18 1.00 22.71
CA GLN A 82 22.03 -0.20 23.56
C GLN A 82 22.08 0.05 25.08
N GLY A 83 22.69 1.16 25.52
CA GLY A 83 22.73 1.54 26.94
C GLY A 83 21.41 2.12 27.47
N ASP A 84 20.42 2.36 26.61
CA ASP A 84 19.07 2.78 26.99
C ASP A 84 18.26 1.57 27.47
N PRO A 85 17.73 1.57 28.71
CA PRO A 85 16.85 0.49 29.20
C PRO A 85 15.65 0.21 28.30
N ASP A 86 15.20 1.19 27.52
CA ASP A 86 14.10 1.05 26.57
C ASP A 86 14.52 0.55 25.18
N ALA A 87 15.81 0.42 24.88
CA ALA A 87 16.31 0.04 23.56
C ALA A 87 15.67 -1.25 23.06
N ARG A 88 15.64 -2.30 23.88
CA ARG A 88 15.02 -3.59 23.51
C ARG A 88 13.54 -3.45 23.19
N ARG A 89 12.79 -2.71 24.01
CA ARG A 89 11.35 -2.45 23.79
C ARG A 89 11.11 -1.68 22.50
N LEU A 90 11.92 -0.64 22.26
CA LEU A 90 11.82 0.20 21.06
C LEU A 90 12.21 -0.56 19.80
N LEU A 91 13.22 -1.44 19.87
CA LEU A 91 13.59 -2.35 18.78
C LEU A 91 12.41 -3.25 18.42
N ARG A 92 11.82 -3.94 19.40
CA ARG A 92 10.67 -4.82 19.16
C ARG A 92 9.49 -4.10 18.54
N LEU A 93 9.20 -2.89 19.00
CA LEU A 93 8.13 -2.06 18.43
C LEU A 93 8.46 -1.64 16.98
N GLY A 94 9.72 -1.29 16.69
CA GLY A 94 10.15 -0.97 15.33
C GLY A 94 10.02 -2.14 14.37
N LEU A 95 10.51 -3.32 14.78
CA LEU A 95 10.38 -4.56 14.02
C LEU A 95 8.91 -4.95 13.78
N GLU A 96 8.07 -4.82 14.81
CA GLU A 96 6.65 -5.13 14.69
C GLU A 96 5.93 -4.21 13.70
N ARG A 97 6.25 -2.91 13.71
CA ARG A 97 5.71 -1.94 12.74
C ARG A 97 6.13 -2.29 11.30
N MET A 98 7.39 -2.66 11.10
CA MET A 98 7.89 -3.08 9.79
C MET A 98 7.18 -4.34 9.30
N ARG A 99 7.05 -5.36 10.17
CA ARG A 99 6.33 -6.61 9.89
C ARG A 99 4.92 -6.33 9.42
N HIS A 100 4.14 -5.59 10.22
CA HIS A 100 2.77 -5.25 9.88
C HIS A 100 2.64 -4.49 8.56
N ALA A 101 3.52 -3.51 8.30
CA ALA A 101 3.49 -2.78 7.04
C ALA A 101 3.72 -3.72 5.84
N LEU A 102 4.67 -4.65 5.94
CA LEU A 102 4.97 -5.61 4.87
C LEU A 102 3.85 -6.65 4.65
N GLU A 103 3.17 -7.10 5.72
CA GLU A 103 1.98 -7.96 5.59
C GLU A 103 0.87 -7.26 4.85
N GLU A 104 0.60 -6.01 5.21
CA GLU A 104 -0.40 -5.15 4.58
C GLU A 104 -0.05 -4.86 3.10
N ILE A 105 1.22 -4.62 2.81
CA ILE A 105 1.73 -4.47 1.43
C ILE A 105 1.46 -5.76 0.64
N GLY A 106 1.81 -6.92 1.18
CA GLY A 106 1.59 -8.21 0.54
C GLY A 106 0.12 -8.47 0.22
N GLN A 107 -0.78 -8.18 1.16
CA GLN A 107 -2.23 -8.31 0.97
C GLN A 107 -2.77 -7.34 -0.09
N ALA A 108 -2.31 -6.09 -0.10
CA ALA A 108 -2.74 -5.10 -1.09
C ALA A 108 -2.24 -5.41 -2.50
N SER A 109 -0.99 -5.88 -2.64
CA SER A 109 -0.39 -6.24 -3.94
C SER A 109 -1.07 -7.43 -4.61
N GLN A 110 -1.59 -8.40 -3.83
CA GLN A 110 -2.39 -9.52 -4.36
C GLN A 110 -3.66 -9.07 -5.11
N VAL A 111 -4.20 -7.88 -4.79
CA VAL A 111 -5.42 -7.36 -5.44
C VAL A 111 -5.11 -6.43 -6.62
N SER A 112 -3.95 -5.75 -6.60
CA SER A 112 -3.62 -4.63 -7.49
C SER A 112 -2.63 -4.98 -8.60
N ASP A 113 -1.53 -5.67 -8.27
CA ASP A 113 -0.32 -5.61 -9.12
C ASP A 113 -0.21 -6.79 -10.11
N GLY A 114 -1.05 -7.82 -9.96
CA GLY A 114 -1.10 -8.98 -10.86
C GLY A 114 -2.16 -8.89 -11.97
N LEU A 115 -3.05 -7.89 -11.93
CA LEU A 115 -4.17 -7.77 -12.87
C LEU A 115 -3.84 -6.81 -14.02
N SER A 116 -4.10 -7.23 -15.25
CA SER A 116 -4.06 -6.35 -16.42
C SER A 116 -5.12 -5.23 -16.30
N PRO A 117 -4.96 -4.10 -17.02
CA PRO A 117 -5.96 -3.02 -17.00
C PRO A 117 -7.39 -3.48 -17.31
N LYS A 118 -7.55 -4.49 -18.17
CA LYS A 118 -8.86 -5.08 -18.48
C LYS A 118 -9.43 -5.87 -17.30
N GLU A 119 -8.59 -6.65 -16.61
CA GLU A 119 -8.99 -7.38 -15.41
C GLU A 119 -9.34 -6.44 -14.26
N LEU A 120 -8.63 -5.32 -14.11
CA LEU A 120 -8.95 -4.28 -13.14
C LEU A 120 -10.33 -3.65 -13.39
N VAL A 121 -10.69 -3.35 -14.64
CA VAL A 121 -12.04 -2.87 -14.98
C VAL A 121 -13.12 -3.88 -14.58
N ARG A 122 -12.90 -5.17 -14.86
CA ARG A 122 -13.83 -6.24 -14.47
C ARG A 122 -13.91 -6.40 -12.95
N TRP A 123 -12.77 -6.33 -12.28
CA TRP A 123 -12.68 -6.37 -10.82
C TRP A 123 -13.47 -5.22 -10.20
N LEU A 124 -13.30 -3.98 -10.69
CA LEU A 124 -14.04 -2.81 -10.25
C LEU A 124 -15.56 -3.01 -10.38
N SER A 125 -16.02 -3.48 -11.55
CA SER A 125 -17.45 -3.73 -11.78
C SER A 125 -18.04 -4.82 -10.88
N ARG A 126 -17.22 -5.76 -10.40
CA ARG A 126 -17.65 -6.83 -9.49
C ARG A 126 -17.65 -6.38 -8.03
N ILE A 127 -16.64 -5.63 -7.61
CA ILE A 127 -16.46 -5.21 -6.21
C ILE A 127 -17.34 -4.01 -5.85
N VAL A 128 -17.67 -3.17 -6.84
CA VAL A 128 -18.57 -2.03 -6.65
C VAL A 128 -19.81 -2.26 -7.53
N PRO A 129 -20.78 -3.09 -7.09
CA PRO A 129 -21.99 -3.40 -7.84
C PRO A 129 -22.96 -2.21 -7.86
N VAL A 130 -22.60 -1.18 -8.62
CA VAL A 130 -23.39 0.03 -8.89
C VAL A 130 -23.69 0.11 -10.39
N PRO A 131 -24.65 0.95 -10.83
CA PRO A 131 -24.88 1.18 -12.25
C PRO A 131 -23.58 1.53 -12.98
N GLN A 132 -23.35 0.93 -14.17
CA GLN A 132 -22.12 1.16 -14.94
C GLN A 132 -21.84 2.64 -15.22
N GLN A 133 -22.89 3.46 -15.31
CA GLN A 133 -22.77 4.91 -15.46
C GLN A 133 -21.99 5.54 -14.30
N GLU A 134 -22.23 5.11 -13.06
CA GLU A 134 -21.55 5.68 -11.89
C GLU A 134 -20.05 5.35 -11.89
N LEU A 135 -19.69 4.12 -12.25
CA LEU A 135 -18.28 3.72 -12.39
C LEU A 135 -17.60 4.42 -13.57
N SER A 136 -18.28 4.56 -14.72
CA SER A 136 -17.74 5.29 -15.87
C SER A 136 -17.52 6.76 -15.53
N ASP A 137 -18.44 7.37 -14.77
CA ASP A 137 -18.34 8.76 -14.30
C ASP A 137 -17.17 8.96 -13.31
N VAL A 138 -16.86 7.96 -12.47
CA VAL A 138 -15.68 7.99 -11.60
C VAL A 138 -14.40 7.89 -12.43
N LEU A 139 -14.36 7.00 -13.42
CA LEU A 139 -13.22 6.82 -14.32
C LEU A 139 -13.07 7.96 -15.34
N GLY A 140 -14.02 8.89 -15.41
CA GLY A 140 -13.98 10.01 -16.34
C GLY A 140 -14.07 9.57 -17.80
N VAL A 141 -14.77 8.46 -18.08
CA VAL A 141 -14.96 7.94 -19.43
C VAL A 141 -16.44 7.80 -19.75
N GLU A 142 -16.78 7.83 -21.04
CA GLU A 142 -18.14 7.55 -21.48
C GLU A 142 -18.56 6.12 -21.14
N ARG A 143 -19.84 5.94 -20.81
CA ARG A 143 -20.42 4.62 -20.50
C ARG A 143 -20.19 3.60 -21.62
N ARG A 144 -20.30 4.02 -22.89
CA ARG A 144 -20.05 3.12 -24.03
C ARG A 144 -18.60 2.65 -24.09
N LYS A 145 -17.64 3.53 -23.79
CA LYS A 145 -16.21 3.17 -23.71
C LYS A 145 -15.95 2.19 -22.56
N PHE A 146 -16.54 2.45 -21.39
CA PHE A 146 -16.46 1.53 -20.24
C PHE A 146 -17.07 0.15 -20.54
N GLN A 147 -18.23 0.11 -21.19
CA GLN A 147 -18.87 -1.14 -21.61
C GLN A 147 -18.02 -1.93 -22.60
N ARG A 148 -17.35 -1.25 -23.55
CA ARG A 148 -16.39 -1.88 -24.45
C ARG A 148 -15.19 -2.47 -23.72
N TRP A 149 -14.65 -1.80 -22.70
CA TRP A 149 -13.56 -2.34 -21.88
C TRP A 149 -13.95 -3.63 -21.15
N LEU A 150 -15.20 -3.75 -20.69
CA LEU A 150 -15.70 -4.96 -20.02
C LEU A 150 -15.80 -6.17 -20.97
N ASN A 151 -16.32 -5.93 -22.17
CA ASN A 151 -16.78 -7.00 -23.07
C ASN A 151 -15.82 -7.29 -24.23
N GLU A 152 -15.12 -6.28 -24.74
CA GLU A 152 -14.46 -6.31 -26.05
C GLU A 152 -12.98 -5.87 -25.97
N SER A 153 -12.39 -5.63 -27.14
CA SER A 153 -11.15 -4.86 -27.33
C SER A 153 -11.50 -3.51 -27.99
N PRO A 154 -10.77 -2.43 -27.69
CA PRO A 154 -9.50 -2.38 -26.97
C PRO A 154 -9.64 -2.37 -25.45
N LYS A 155 -8.53 -2.67 -24.77
CA LYS A 155 -8.35 -2.53 -23.33
C LYS A 155 -8.02 -1.07 -22.96
N PRO A 156 -8.11 -0.66 -21.68
CA PRO A 156 -7.55 0.63 -21.25
C PRO A 156 -6.05 0.67 -21.55
N GLU A 157 -5.56 1.78 -22.07
CA GLU A 157 -4.15 2.02 -22.44
C GLU A 157 -3.73 3.44 -22.00
N GLY A 158 -2.41 3.68 -21.91
CA GLY A 158 -1.86 4.97 -21.50
C GLY A 158 -2.46 5.49 -20.19
N ASP A 159 -2.90 6.74 -20.19
CA ASP A 159 -3.50 7.41 -19.03
C ASP A 159 -4.75 6.72 -18.49
N ASP A 160 -5.52 6.05 -19.35
CA ASP A 160 -6.72 5.32 -18.92
C ASP A 160 -6.34 4.06 -18.12
N ALA A 161 -5.28 3.36 -18.53
CA ALA A 161 -4.77 2.21 -17.79
C ALA A 161 -4.26 2.64 -16.40
N LEU A 162 -3.51 3.75 -16.34
CA LEU A 162 -3.04 4.32 -15.08
C LEU A 162 -4.22 4.72 -14.18
N ARG A 163 -5.22 5.40 -14.74
CA ARG A 163 -6.41 5.84 -13.98
C ARG A 163 -7.19 4.64 -13.44
N VAL A 164 -7.40 3.61 -14.25
CA VAL A 164 -8.05 2.36 -13.80
C VAL A 164 -7.28 1.74 -12.65
N ALA A 165 -5.95 1.64 -12.73
CA ALA A 165 -5.12 1.10 -11.67
C ALA A 165 -5.24 1.91 -10.37
N VAL A 166 -5.19 3.24 -10.45
CA VAL A 166 -5.33 4.10 -9.27
C VAL A 166 -6.73 4.01 -8.66
N VAL A 167 -7.79 4.02 -9.48
CA VAL A 167 -9.16 3.84 -8.99
C VAL A 167 -9.32 2.47 -8.34
N ALA A 168 -8.76 1.40 -8.92
CA ALA A 168 -8.77 0.08 -8.31
C ALA A 168 -8.07 0.06 -6.94
N ARG A 169 -6.90 0.69 -6.83
CA ARG A 169 -6.20 0.82 -5.54
C ARG A 169 -7.01 1.60 -4.52
N ILE A 170 -7.60 2.73 -4.89
CA ILE A 170 -8.47 3.52 -4.00
C ILE A 170 -9.68 2.69 -3.55
N VAL A 171 -10.38 2.05 -4.49
CA VAL A 171 -11.54 1.18 -4.19
C VAL A 171 -11.15 0.04 -3.27
N ASN A 172 -9.95 -0.54 -3.47
CA ASN A 172 -9.46 -1.61 -2.60
C ASN A 172 -9.25 -1.13 -1.16
N GLN A 173 -8.83 0.12 -0.94
CA GLN A 173 -8.76 0.68 0.41
C GLN A 173 -10.18 0.93 0.98
N LEU A 174 -11.03 1.59 0.19
CA LEU A 174 -12.33 2.07 0.67
C LEU A 174 -13.36 0.97 0.92
N ARG A 175 -13.32 -0.15 0.18
CA ARG A 175 -14.30 -1.25 0.27
C ARG A 175 -14.35 -1.93 1.65
N HIS A 176 -13.34 -1.72 2.49
CA HIS A 176 -13.30 -2.25 3.84
C HIS A 176 -14.08 -1.37 4.84
N SER A 177 -14.16 -0.07 4.57
CA SER A 177 -14.84 0.92 5.42
C SER A 177 -16.22 1.34 4.88
N PHE A 178 -16.44 1.19 3.58
CA PHE A 178 -17.63 1.70 2.90
C PHE A 178 -18.37 0.63 2.11
N THR A 179 -19.69 0.79 2.05
CA THR A 179 -20.54 0.09 1.07
C THR A 179 -20.19 0.54 -0.36
N PRO A 180 -20.55 -0.23 -1.40
CA PRO A 180 -20.34 0.17 -2.79
C PRO A 180 -20.83 1.58 -3.13
N VAL A 181 -22.02 1.95 -2.65
CA VAL A 181 -22.57 3.31 -2.81
C VAL A 181 -21.74 4.34 -2.04
N GLY A 182 -21.26 3.98 -0.85
CA GLY A 182 -20.34 4.81 -0.06
C GLY A 182 -19.03 5.10 -0.80
N VAL A 183 -18.46 4.10 -1.48
CA VAL A 183 -17.27 4.26 -2.33
C VAL A 183 -17.53 5.27 -3.45
N ILE A 184 -18.65 5.17 -4.18
CA ILE A 184 -19.00 6.14 -5.22
C ILE A 184 -19.21 7.55 -4.63
N ARG A 185 -19.89 7.66 -3.49
CA ARG A 185 -20.05 8.94 -2.78
C ARG A 185 -18.70 9.53 -2.37
N TRP A 186 -17.74 8.70 -1.96
CA TRP A 186 -16.39 9.13 -1.60
C TRP A 186 -15.72 9.89 -2.74
N PHE A 187 -15.87 9.41 -3.98
CA PHE A 187 -15.32 10.06 -5.18
C PHE A 187 -16.04 11.36 -5.58
N ASN A 188 -17.32 11.47 -5.26
CA ASN A 188 -18.19 12.57 -5.66
C ASN A 188 -18.28 13.71 -4.63
N ARG A 189 -17.89 13.47 -3.38
CA ARG A 189 -17.96 14.45 -2.30
C ARG A 189 -16.71 15.36 -2.28
N PRO A 190 -16.88 16.70 -2.28
CA PRO A 190 -15.80 17.64 -1.99
C PRO A 190 -15.06 17.30 -0.68
N ARG A 191 -13.74 17.42 -0.69
CA ARG A 191 -12.87 17.15 0.47
C ARG A 191 -12.08 18.38 0.87
N ALA A 192 -12.03 18.68 2.17
CA ALA A 192 -11.25 19.81 2.69
C ALA A 192 -9.76 19.64 2.38
N GLU A 193 -9.27 18.41 2.51
CA GLU A 193 -7.92 17.97 2.18
C GLU A 193 -7.60 18.13 0.70
N LEU A 194 -8.59 18.32 -0.16
CA LEU A 194 -8.45 18.59 -1.60
C LEU A 194 -8.86 20.02 -1.97
N LYS A 195 -8.84 20.95 -1.00
CA LYS A 195 -9.26 22.35 -1.19
C LYS A 195 -10.69 22.47 -1.77
N GLY A 196 -11.60 21.61 -1.29
CA GLY A 196 -13.00 21.57 -1.75
C GLY A 196 -13.21 20.88 -3.09
N LYS A 197 -12.18 20.30 -3.71
CA LYS A 197 -12.33 19.52 -4.95
C LYS A 197 -12.84 18.11 -4.68
N LYS A 198 -13.51 17.54 -5.68
CA LYS A 198 -13.97 16.15 -5.67
C LYS A 198 -12.81 15.22 -6.07
N PRO A 199 -12.58 14.08 -5.41
CA PRO A 199 -11.52 13.15 -5.79
C PRO A 199 -11.54 12.78 -7.28
N LYS A 200 -12.73 12.52 -7.85
CA LYS A 200 -12.83 12.14 -9.27
C LYS A 200 -12.31 13.21 -10.24
N SER A 201 -12.38 14.49 -9.86
CA SER A 201 -11.90 15.60 -10.70
C SER A 201 -10.37 15.70 -10.77
N LEU A 202 -9.67 14.96 -9.91
CA LEU A 202 -8.20 14.94 -9.84
C LEU A 202 -7.60 13.67 -10.47
N LEU A 203 -8.42 12.70 -10.85
CA LEU A 203 -7.97 11.43 -11.46
C LEU A 203 -7.38 11.59 -12.88
N THR A 204 -7.51 12.76 -13.48
CA THR A 204 -6.91 13.09 -14.78
C THR A 204 -5.51 13.70 -14.66
N ARG A 205 -5.06 13.98 -13.44
CA ARG A 205 -3.79 14.67 -13.15
C ARG A 205 -2.85 13.70 -12.45
N VAL A 206 -1.80 13.27 -13.15
CA VAL A 206 -0.86 12.25 -12.66
C VAL A 206 -0.24 12.66 -11.32
N GLU A 207 0.06 13.95 -11.15
CA GLU A 207 0.63 14.51 -9.94
C GLU A 207 -0.30 14.45 -8.71
N ASP A 208 -1.61 14.36 -8.91
CA ASP A 208 -2.59 14.29 -7.83
C ASP A 208 -2.88 12.85 -7.38
N LEU A 209 -2.53 11.84 -8.20
CA LEU A 209 -2.84 10.43 -7.93
C LEU A 209 -2.26 9.91 -6.61
N PRO A 210 -0.99 10.17 -6.25
CA PRO A 210 -0.44 9.72 -4.97
C PRO A 210 -1.20 10.28 -3.77
N ARG A 211 -1.65 11.55 -3.86
CA ARG A 211 -2.44 12.19 -2.81
C ARG A 211 -3.81 11.54 -2.64
N LEU A 212 -4.47 11.18 -3.75
CA LEU A 212 -5.77 10.50 -3.71
C LEU A 212 -5.67 9.11 -3.08
N VAL A 213 -4.62 8.35 -3.42
CA VAL A 213 -4.34 7.05 -2.78
C VAL A 213 -4.14 7.24 -1.29
N GLY A 214 -3.25 8.15 -0.87
CA GLY A 214 -2.99 8.41 0.56
C GLY A 214 -4.24 8.80 1.36
N LEU A 215 -5.16 9.58 0.78
CA LEU A 215 -6.44 9.90 1.44
C LEU A 215 -7.36 8.68 1.60
N ALA A 216 -7.40 7.79 0.61
CA ALA A 216 -8.20 6.57 0.70
C ALA A 216 -7.63 5.61 1.73
N SER A 217 -6.30 5.49 1.76
CA SER A 217 -5.57 4.71 2.77
C SER A 217 -5.82 5.22 4.18
N ALA A 218 -5.81 6.54 4.40
CA ALA A 218 -6.05 7.12 5.72
C ALA A 218 -7.42 6.69 6.30
N VAL A 219 -8.47 6.57 5.47
CA VAL A 219 -9.79 6.09 5.91
C VAL A 219 -9.71 4.67 6.44
N ARG A 220 -9.06 3.76 5.69
CA ARG A 220 -8.91 2.36 6.12
C ARG A 220 -8.21 2.26 7.47
N HIS A 221 -7.19 3.08 7.69
CA HIS A 221 -6.39 3.02 8.91
C HIS A 221 -6.98 3.82 10.07
N SER A 222 -7.86 4.81 9.82
CA SER A 222 -8.58 5.52 10.88
C SER A 222 -9.68 4.68 11.52
N ASP A 223 -10.31 3.78 10.75
CA ASP A 223 -11.33 2.86 11.26
C ASP A 223 -10.74 1.65 12.01
N ALA A 224 -9.42 1.44 11.93
CA ALA A 224 -8.69 0.35 12.58
C ALA A 224 -8.11 0.72 13.97
N THR A 225 -8.35 1.95 14.44
CA THR A 225 -7.98 2.48 15.77
C THR A 225 -9.21 2.68 16.63
#